data_AF-A0AAN0IZZ8-F1
#
_entry.id   AF-A0AAN0IZZ8-F1
#
_cell.length_a   1.000
_cell.length_b   1.000
_cell.length_c   1.000
_cell.angle_alpha   90.00
_cell.angle_beta   90.00
_cell.angle_gamma   90.00
#
_symmetry.space_group_name_H-M   'P 1'
#
loop_
_entity.id
_entity.type
_entity.pdbx_description
1 polymer ?
#
loop_
_entity_poly.entity_id
_entity_poly.type
_entity_poly.pdbx_seq_one_letter_code
_entity_poly.pdbx_strand_id
1 'polypeptide(L)'
;MSLARGRNQFSTRGYSFQLTFAEFSHPPSEREGRGRVPRLLRAATDPLGGGGIDVAQGGGSGGGPVRGIPKDNVIFAESVTSPGVPVVYRPPEERMINPDRLNLDRRNLFTCPILEGEEHLRLLNLQHNCITRIQHLTPLRRLVFLDLYDNKIEDINGLESLHSLRVLMLGRNRISQITGLDGLTKLDVLDLHGNLLRYIDNIGHLSHLRVLNLAGNNITVVEDLSGLSSLAELNLRRNRITHFDCGSLPLLQRLFLSHNLIESFDDISSTTFCTSLNDLSIDGNPLANNPDHRNLIISYLTNLVTLNQSPVSEEERKQSLLAARQEEIKLNELHKQLKLMEQRESLIATVKSEWEAKQTDPRSGCSSSYIDNEKNSLVLYGGKSLKIFKSNRLPSVTQLALHYMTFKEETESFSLIKESLPVLQHLECHCLNLSTLLDLRSLYSCLPSSLSSLTITNDGNPVTDHPLYVQWLGFLLPRVSINGIKDCQGHLFAPYGQLLNASEYTMYEPENAETKEKARTIARQVQQEVLKQVHRKDRFDKLWPTLVNKLVEEAVLSS
;
A
#
# COMPACT_ATOMS: atom_id res chain seq x y z
N MET A 1 -47.52 -7.19 7.89
CA MET A 1 -48.36 -6.65 8.97
C MET A 1 -47.50 -6.53 10.24
N SER A 2 -47.55 -5.36 10.88
CA SER A 2 -46.96 -4.96 12.17
C SER A 2 -45.41 -4.92 12.31
N LEU A 3 -44.86 -3.71 12.08
CA LEU A 3 -43.54 -3.23 12.49
C LEU A 3 -43.70 -2.51 13.85
N ALA A 4 -43.06 -3.01 14.90
CA ALA A 4 -42.97 -2.31 16.19
C ALA A 4 -41.73 -1.40 16.19
N ARG A 5 -41.94 -0.10 15.97
CA ARG A 5 -40.96 0.97 16.20
C ARG A 5 -41.00 1.37 17.68
N GLY A 6 -39.99 0.98 18.45
CA GLY A 6 -39.76 1.50 19.79
C GLY A 6 -39.04 2.85 19.73
N ARG A 7 -39.78 3.95 19.85
CA ARG A 7 -39.24 5.30 20.11
C ARG A 7 -39.06 5.44 21.62
N ASN A 8 -37.81 5.47 22.10
CA ASN A 8 -37.52 6.02 23.42
C ASN A 8 -37.29 7.52 23.28
N GLN A 9 -38.35 8.30 23.51
CA GLN A 9 -38.31 9.74 23.73
C GLN A 9 -38.01 9.98 25.21
N PHE A 10 -36.83 10.51 25.53
CA PHE A 10 -36.61 11.22 26.79
C PHE A 10 -36.75 12.72 26.54
N SER A 11 -37.79 13.28 27.16
CA SER A 11 -38.16 14.69 27.12
C SER A 11 -37.41 15.46 28.19
N THR A 12 -36.45 16.28 27.77
CA THR A 12 -36.11 17.53 28.43
C THR A 12 -36.03 18.59 27.34
N ARG A 13 -37.03 19.49 27.31
CA ARG A 13 -37.16 20.69 26.45
C ARG A 13 -36.04 20.91 25.43
N GLY A 14 -36.18 20.20 24.30
CA GLY A 14 -36.07 20.72 22.93
C GLY A 14 -34.79 21.44 22.52
N TYR A 15 -33.70 20.71 22.33
CA TYR A 15 -32.73 20.98 21.24
C TYR A 15 -32.11 19.65 20.78
N SER A 16 -32.62 19.07 19.69
CA SER A 16 -31.94 17.98 18.97
C SER A 16 -31.18 18.60 17.79
N PHE A 17 -29.87 18.76 17.93
CA PHE A 17 -29.00 19.14 16.82
C PHE A 17 -28.60 17.87 16.06
N GLN A 18 -29.12 17.69 14.84
CA GLN A 18 -28.46 16.86 13.84
C GLN A 18 -27.60 17.80 12.99
N LEU A 19 -26.33 17.94 13.35
CA LEU A 19 -25.33 18.62 12.53
C LEU A 19 -24.52 17.53 11.84
N THR A 20 -24.35 17.64 10.52
CA THR A 20 -23.54 16.74 9.69
C THR A 20 -22.63 17.60 8.81
N PHE A 21 -21.39 17.18 8.50
CA PHE A 21 -20.45 17.98 7.68
C PHE A 21 -20.96 18.35 6.28
N ALA A 22 -22.05 17.74 5.80
CA ALA A 22 -22.73 18.15 4.57
C ALA A 22 -23.18 19.63 4.60
N GLU A 23 -23.26 20.25 5.78
CA GLU A 23 -23.59 21.67 5.95
C GLU A 23 -22.36 22.62 5.88
N PHE A 24 -21.13 22.08 5.86
CA PHE A 24 -19.89 22.87 5.99
C PHE A 24 -18.86 22.67 4.86
N SER A 25 -19.16 21.89 3.83
CA SER A 25 -18.18 21.52 2.79
C SER A 25 -18.46 22.10 1.41
N HIS A 26 -18.13 23.38 1.18
CA HIS A 26 -17.90 23.93 -0.19
C HIS A 26 -16.62 24.79 -0.23
N PRO A 27 -15.55 24.40 -0.95
CA PRO A 27 -14.58 25.34 -1.48
C PRO A 27 -15.16 26.05 -2.71
N PRO A 28 -14.73 27.29 -3.05
CA PRO A 28 -15.34 28.04 -4.15
C PRO A 28 -14.82 27.51 -5.48
N SER A 29 -15.69 26.94 -6.30
CA SER A 29 -15.51 26.87 -7.75
C SER A 29 -16.65 27.61 -8.41
N GLU A 30 -16.32 28.50 -9.34
CA GLU A 30 -17.25 29.35 -10.06
C GLU A 30 -18.31 28.53 -10.84
N ARG A 31 -19.54 29.07 -10.85
CA ARG A 31 -20.69 28.80 -11.72
C ARG A 31 -21.60 27.59 -11.40
N GLU A 32 -22.87 27.95 -11.17
CA GLU A 32 -24.12 27.18 -11.30
C GLU A 32 -24.34 26.04 -10.29
N GLY A 33 -25.50 25.80 -9.67
CA GLY A 33 -26.86 26.32 -9.79
C GLY A 33 -27.69 25.85 -8.57
N ARG A 34 -28.88 26.42 -8.41
CA ARG A 34 -29.78 26.33 -7.24
C ARG A 34 -29.99 24.89 -6.69
N GLY A 35 -29.45 24.61 -5.50
CA GLY A 35 -29.80 23.46 -4.64
C GLY A 35 -30.41 23.93 -3.31
N ARG A 36 -31.50 23.31 -2.86
CA ARG A 36 -32.33 23.75 -1.71
C ARG A 36 -31.70 23.37 -0.37
N VAL A 37 -31.56 24.37 0.52
CA VAL A 37 -31.14 24.22 1.92
C VAL A 37 -32.37 23.95 2.83
N PRO A 38 -32.31 23.06 3.84
CA PRO A 38 -33.40 22.82 4.79
C PRO A 38 -33.69 24.03 5.70
N ARG A 39 -34.96 24.17 6.12
CA ARG A 39 -35.60 25.37 6.69
C ARG A 39 -35.09 25.87 8.06
N LEU A 40 -34.10 25.23 8.72
CA LEU A 40 -33.66 25.60 10.08
C LEU A 40 -32.24 26.21 10.16
N LEU A 41 -31.37 26.02 9.16
CA LEU A 41 -30.12 26.81 9.04
C LEU A 41 -30.35 28.19 8.42
N ARG A 42 -31.49 28.41 7.76
CA ARG A 42 -31.80 29.71 7.12
C ARG A 42 -31.88 30.87 8.12
N ALA A 43 -32.14 30.60 9.40
CA ALA A 43 -32.33 31.64 10.41
C ALA A 43 -31.02 32.20 11.02
N ALA A 44 -29.86 31.57 10.76
CA ALA A 44 -28.56 32.03 11.27
C ALA A 44 -27.68 32.68 10.19
N THR A 45 -28.07 32.59 8.91
CA THR A 45 -27.25 33.01 7.76
C THR A 45 -27.95 33.99 6.83
N ASP A 46 -29.08 34.60 7.19
CA ASP A 46 -29.72 35.62 6.35
C ASP A 46 -28.99 36.97 6.53
N PRO A 47 -28.29 37.52 5.52
CA PRO A 47 -27.94 38.94 5.51
C PRO A 47 -29.23 39.72 5.22
N LEU A 48 -29.56 40.69 6.07
CA LEU A 48 -30.63 41.63 5.80
C LEU A 48 -30.34 42.40 4.49
N GLY A 49 -31.07 42.02 3.44
CA GLY A 49 -31.43 42.86 2.28
C GLY A 49 -30.29 43.45 1.46
N GLY A 50 -29.87 42.75 0.40
CA GLY A 50 -29.15 43.35 -0.73
C GLY A 50 -30.11 44.18 -1.59
N GLY A 51 -29.99 45.50 -1.54
CA GLY A 51 -30.56 46.44 -2.51
C GLY A 51 -29.46 46.91 -3.46
N GLY A 52 -29.73 46.80 -4.77
CA GLY A 52 -28.80 47.10 -5.86
C GLY A 52 -28.32 48.54 -5.92
N ILE A 53 -27.21 48.69 -6.62
CA ILE A 53 -26.47 49.92 -6.91
C ILE A 53 -27.21 50.67 -8.02
N ASP A 54 -27.57 51.93 -7.78
CA ASP A 54 -27.78 52.92 -8.83
C ASP A 54 -26.90 54.14 -8.55
N VAL A 55 -26.13 54.53 -9.56
CA VAL A 55 -25.23 55.70 -9.57
C VAL A 55 -26.00 56.88 -10.13
N ALA A 56 -26.19 57.95 -9.36
CA ALA A 56 -26.44 59.29 -9.90
C ALA A 56 -25.99 60.39 -8.94
N GLN A 57 -25.44 61.44 -9.54
CA GLN A 57 -24.67 62.55 -8.96
C GLN A 57 -25.51 63.60 -8.20
N GLY A 58 -24.89 64.29 -7.24
CA GLY A 58 -25.39 65.56 -6.69
C GLY A 58 -24.58 66.04 -5.48
N GLY A 59 -23.83 67.13 -5.62
CA GLY A 59 -22.88 67.65 -4.63
C GLY A 59 -23.48 68.35 -3.41
N GLY A 60 -22.67 68.55 -2.38
CA GLY A 60 -22.99 69.37 -1.21
C GLY A 60 -22.13 69.05 0.02
N SER A 61 -21.24 69.98 0.35
CA SER A 61 -20.28 70.06 1.46
C SER A 61 -20.82 69.84 2.89
N GLY A 62 -20.02 69.17 3.74
CA GLY A 62 -20.00 69.39 5.20
C GLY A 62 -20.05 68.14 6.10
N GLY A 63 -18.93 67.82 6.76
CA GLY A 63 -18.87 66.93 7.95
C GLY A 63 -19.00 65.42 7.67
N GLY A 64 -17.87 64.72 7.53
CA GLY A 64 -17.85 63.30 7.20
C GLY A 64 -18.36 62.38 8.32
N PRO A 65 -19.20 61.38 8.00
CA PRO A 65 -19.33 60.17 8.80
C PRO A 65 -18.36 59.10 8.28
N VAL A 66 -17.58 58.54 9.20
CA VAL A 66 -16.70 57.39 8.95
C VAL A 66 -17.55 56.19 8.52
N ARG A 67 -17.01 55.44 7.54
CA ARG A 67 -17.59 54.27 6.87
C ARG A 67 -18.29 53.29 7.81
N GLY A 68 -19.54 52.95 7.45
CA GLY A 68 -20.11 51.60 7.57
C GLY A 68 -20.25 51.02 8.98
N ILE A 69 -21.12 51.62 9.81
CA ILE A 69 -21.62 50.95 11.02
C ILE A 69 -22.78 50.05 10.59
N PRO A 70 -22.75 48.73 10.88
CA PRO A 70 -23.89 47.85 10.61
C PRO A 70 -25.15 48.30 11.37
N LYS A 71 -26.33 47.99 10.83
CA LYS A 71 -27.66 48.42 11.32
C LYS A 71 -28.11 47.78 12.66
N ASP A 72 -27.19 47.22 13.42
CA ASP A 72 -27.47 46.58 14.71
C ASP A 72 -27.17 47.57 15.84
N ASN A 73 -28.07 47.67 16.83
CA ASN A 73 -27.98 48.62 17.96
C ASN A 73 -26.89 48.25 18.98
N VAL A 74 -25.79 47.65 18.54
CA VAL A 74 -24.66 47.23 19.36
C VAL A 74 -23.70 48.40 19.50
N ILE A 75 -23.42 48.82 20.73
CA ILE A 75 -22.58 49.98 21.01
C ILE A 75 -21.17 49.53 21.37
N PHE A 76 -20.18 50.17 20.76
CA PHE A 76 -18.76 50.00 21.05
C PHE A 76 -18.26 51.22 21.82
N ALA A 77 -17.68 50.97 22.99
CA ALA A 77 -16.96 51.96 23.78
C ALA A 77 -15.51 51.50 23.96
N GLU A 78 -14.61 52.43 24.27
CA GLU A 78 -13.26 52.08 24.67
C GLU A 78 -13.22 51.78 26.17
N SER A 79 -12.51 50.73 26.56
CA SER A 79 -12.31 50.42 27.97
C SER A 79 -11.44 51.49 28.62
N VAL A 80 -11.95 52.12 29.68
CA VAL A 80 -11.21 53.08 30.51
C VAL A 80 -10.08 52.40 31.29
N THR A 81 -10.23 51.10 31.58
CA THR A 81 -9.27 50.30 32.36
C THR A 81 -8.26 49.53 31.51
N SER A 82 -8.50 49.39 30.21
CA SER A 82 -7.61 48.66 29.29
C SER A 82 -7.64 49.30 27.89
N PRO A 83 -6.75 50.27 27.62
CA PRO A 83 -6.71 50.97 26.34
C PRO A 83 -6.61 50.00 25.15
N GLY A 84 -7.46 50.18 24.14
CA GLY A 84 -7.50 49.34 22.94
C GLY A 84 -8.38 48.09 23.04
N VAL A 85 -8.97 47.79 24.21
CA VAL A 85 -9.98 46.73 24.34
C VAL A 85 -11.38 47.31 24.12
N PRO A 86 -12.13 46.86 23.11
CA PRO A 86 -13.50 47.31 22.89
C PRO A 86 -14.41 46.77 23.99
N VAL A 87 -15.19 47.67 24.61
CA VAL A 87 -16.31 47.34 25.48
C VAL A 87 -17.56 47.34 24.61
N VAL A 88 -18.31 46.23 24.65
CA VAL A 88 -19.53 46.06 23.90
C VAL A 88 -20.69 45.90 24.86
N TYR A 89 -21.72 46.72 24.67
CA TYR A 89 -22.99 46.58 25.38
C TYR A 89 -24.16 46.83 24.43
N ARG A 90 -25.29 46.20 24.73
CA ARG A 90 -26.54 46.42 24.02
C ARG A 90 -27.48 47.28 24.86
N PRO A 91 -28.27 48.19 24.24
CA PRO A 91 -29.32 48.90 24.95
C PRO A 91 -30.40 47.90 25.43
N PRO A 92 -31.16 48.23 26.49
CA PRO A 92 -32.16 47.32 27.06
C PRO A 92 -33.18 46.82 26.04
N GLU A 93 -33.57 47.66 25.09
CA GLU A 93 -34.53 47.33 24.04
C GLU A 93 -34.01 46.19 23.15
N GLU A 94 -32.74 46.26 22.75
CA GLU A 94 -32.10 45.23 21.92
C GLU A 94 -31.90 43.92 22.70
N ARG A 95 -31.59 44.01 24.00
CA ARG A 95 -31.52 42.84 24.89
C ARG A 95 -32.88 42.15 25.04
N MET A 96 -33.99 42.88 25.04
CA MET A 96 -35.31 42.26 25.08
C MET A 96 -35.67 41.55 23.78
N ILE A 97 -35.22 42.07 22.63
CA ILE A 97 -35.46 41.44 21.33
C ILE A 97 -34.65 40.15 21.20
N ASN A 98 -33.36 40.18 21.58
CA ASN A 98 -32.42 39.07 21.41
C ASN A 98 -31.66 38.73 22.70
N PRO A 99 -32.32 38.30 23.80
CA PRO A 99 -31.67 38.18 25.11
C PRO A 99 -30.47 37.22 25.11
N ASP A 100 -30.58 36.13 24.36
CA ASP A 100 -29.63 35.02 24.41
C ASP A 100 -28.54 35.10 23.34
N ARG A 101 -28.61 36.05 22.40
CA ARG A 101 -27.82 36.03 21.16
C ARG A 101 -27.13 37.37 20.89
N LEU A 102 -25.84 37.35 20.63
CA LEU A 102 -25.07 38.51 20.20
C LEU A 102 -24.24 38.17 18.96
N ASN A 103 -24.33 39.01 17.93
CA ASN A 103 -23.58 38.87 16.69
C ASN A 103 -22.60 40.03 16.51
N LEU A 104 -21.31 39.71 16.44
CA LEU A 104 -20.18 40.61 16.26
C LEU A 104 -19.30 40.16 15.07
N ASP A 105 -19.93 39.54 14.08
CA ASP A 105 -19.32 39.19 12.79
C ASP A 105 -18.78 40.43 12.04
N ARG A 106 -17.60 40.31 11.41
CA ARG A 106 -16.99 41.34 10.53
C ARG A 106 -16.87 42.72 11.17
N ARG A 107 -16.43 42.77 12.43
CA ARG A 107 -16.26 44.02 13.19
C ARG A 107 -14.81 44.52 13.25
N ASN A 108 -13.88 43.84 12.55
CA ASN A 108 -12.44 44.14 12.58
C ASN A 108 -11.85 44.15 14.00
N LEU A 109 -12.36 43.29 14.89
CA LEU A 109 -11.88 43.20 16.27
C LEU A 109 -10.53 42.51 16.33
N PHE A 110 -9.54 43.12 16.98
CA PHE A 110 -8.21 42.53 17.20
C PHE A 110 -8.11 41.72 18.50
N THR A 111 -9.02 42.00 19.43
CA THR A 111 -9.15 41.32 20.73
C THR A 111 -10.60 40.93 20.94
N CYS A 112 -10.87 39.91 21.75
CA CYS A 112 -12.22 39.70 22.25
C CYS A 112 -12.69 40.96 23.00
N PRO A 113 -13.93 41.43 22.76
CA PRO A 113 -14.47 42.56 23.48
C PRO A 113 -14.87 42.20 24.90
N ILE A 114 -14.89 43.18 25.81
CA ILE A 114 -15.52 43.05 27.12
C ILE A 114 -17.02 43.19 26.92
N LEU A 115 -17.79 42.14 27.24
CA LEU A 115 -19.24 42.14 27.11
C LEU A 115 -19.90 42.49 28.47
N GLU A 116 -20.19 43.77 28.69
CA GLU A 116 -20.77 44.23 29.97
C GLU A 116 -22.27 43.96 30.05
N GLY A 117 -22.71 43.30 31.14
CA GLY A 117 -24.12 43.01 31.40
C GLY A 117 -24.72 41.89 30.53
N GLU A 118 -23.89 41.14 29.81
CA GLU A 118 -24.31 40.11 28.85
C GLU A 118 -24.13 38.66 29.38
N GLU A 119 -24.15 38.48 30.71
CA GLU A 119 -23.95 37.17 31.37
C GLU A 119 -24.99 36.10 31.02
N HIS A 120 -26.11 36.52 30.43
CA HIS A 120 -27.22 35.67 30.02
C HIS A 120 -27.05 35.09 28.61
N LEU A 121 -26.03 35.53 27.86
CA LEU A 121 -25.79 35.06 26.50
C LEU A 121 -25.62 33.55 26.43
N ARG A 122 -26.26 32.97 25.41
CA ARG A 122 -26.15 31.54 25.07
C ARG A 122 -25.48 31.33 23.72
N LEU A 123 -25.61 32.27 22.77
CA LEU A 123 -24.97 32.22 21.46
C LEU A 123 -24.16 33.50 21.24
N LEU A 124 -22.87 33.36 20.99
CA LEU A 124 -21.98 34.47 20.65
C LEU A 124 -21.29 34.19 19.31
N ASN A 125 -21.46 35.10 18.36
CA ASN A 125 -20.78 35.05 17.07
C ASN A 125 -19.73 36.16 16.99
N LEU A 126 -18.47 35.76 16.78
CA LEU A 126 -17.28 36.61 16.63
C LEU A 126 -16.51 36.26 15.34
N GLN A 127 -17.16 35.64 14.36
CA GLN A 127 -16.53 35.19 13.12
C GLN A 127 -15.96 36.37 12.30
N HIS A 128 -15.01 36.08 11.40
CA HIS A 128 -14.44 37.04 10.44
C HIS A 128 -13.91 38.33 11.10
N ASN A 129 -13.20 38.19 12.20
CA ASN A 129 -12.50 39.28 12.87
C ASN A 129 -10.97 39.07 12.76
N CYS A 130 -10.19 39.81 13.53
CA CYS A 130 -8.73 39.70 13.61
C CYS A 130 -8.28 39.30 15.02
N ILE A 131 -9.13 38.58 15.76
CA ILE A 131 -8.88 38.23 17.16
C ILE A 131 -7.67 37.29 17.23
N THR A 132 -6.71 37.63 18.08
CA THR A 132 -5.48 36.85 18.26
C THR A 132 -5.47 35.99 19.52
N ARG A 133 -6.26 36.38 20.53
CA ARG A 133 -6.37 35.67 21.82
C ARG A 133 -7.81 35.68 22.30
N ILE A 134 -8.22 34.55 22.86
CA ILE A 134 -9.50 34.42 23.53
C ILE A 134 -9.36 34.97 24.95
N GLN A 135 -10.13 36.01 25.27
CA GLN A 135 -10.08 36.69 26.56
C GLN A 135 -11.42 37.34 26.87
N HIS A 136 -11.62 37.73 28.13
CA HIS A 136 -12.83 38.43 28.61
C HIS A 136 -14.16 37.65 28.48
N LEU A 137 -14.12 36.35 28.17
CA LEU A 137 -15.32 35.50 28.09
C LEU A 137 -15.72 34.88 29.44
N THR A 138 -14.94 35.11 30.50
CA THR A 138 -15.14 34.51 31.84
C THR A 138 -16.56 34.67 32.41
N PRO A 139 -17.25 35.83 32.25
CA PRO A 139 -18.61 36.01 32.76
C PRO A 139 -19.68 35.17 32.06
N LEU A 140 -19.43 34.67 30.83
CA LEU A 140 -20.43 34.06 29.96
C LEU A 140 -20.70 32.58 30.28
N ARG A 141 -20.92 32.25 31.55
CA ARG A 141 -21.03 30.85 32.03
C ARG A 141 -22.19 30.04 31.43
N ARG A 142 -23.16 30.73 30.84
CA ARG A 142 -24.35 30.15 30.19
C ARG A 142 -24.19 29.96 28.67
N LEU A 143 -23.02 30.29 28.13
CA LEU A 143 -22.76 30.16 26.70
C LEU A 143 -22.84 28.69 26.28
N VAL A 144 -23.59 28.45 25.21
CA VAL A 144 -23.83 27.12 24.60
C VAL A 144 -23.14 27.03 23.25
N PHE A 145 -23.07 28.14 22.51
CA PHE A 145 -22.48 28.23 21.19
C PHE A 145 -21.52 29.42 21.13
N LEU A 146 -20.29 29.15 20.70
CA LEU A 146 -19.27 30.17 20.45
C LEU A 146 -18.70 29.96 19.06
N ASP A 147 -18.80 31.00 18.23
CA ASP A 147 -18.22 31.01 16.90
C ASP A 147 -17.10 32.04 16.79
N LEU A 148 -15.89 31.54 16.55
CA LEU A 148 -14.65 32.28 16.38
C LEU A 148 -14.00 31.95 15.03
N TYR A 149 -14.80 31.47 14.07
CA TYR A 149 -14.36 31.13 12.72
C TYR A 149 -13.65 32.30 12.02
N ASP A 150 -12.60 32.00 11.25
CA ASP A 150 -11.85 32.97 10.44
C ASP A 150 -11.34 34.17 11.26
N ASN A 151 -10.48 33.85 12.23
CA ASN A 151 -9.76 34.80 13.09
C ASN A 151 -8.24 34.51 13.01
N LYS A 152 -7.45 35.05 13.94
CA LYS A 152 -5.99 34.85 14.02
C LYS A 152 -5.58 34.22 15.34
N ILE A 153 -6.43 33.39 15.93
CA ILE A 153 -6.22 32.80 17.25
C ILE A 153 -5.10 31.75 17.17
N GLU A 154 -4.15 31.81 18.09
CA GLU A 154 -3.00 30.89 18.15
C GLU A 154 -3.12 29.87 19.29
N ASP A 155 -3.88 30.20 20.34
CA ASP A 155 -4.09 29.39 21.55
C ASP A 155 -5.56 29.47 21.99
N ILE A 156 -6.11 28.34 22.44
CA ILE A 156 -7.51 28.15 22.81
C ILE A 156 -7.79 28.53 24.28
N ASN A 157 -6.75 28.80 25.08
CA ASN A 157 -6.90 29.24 26.48
C ASN A 157 -7.85 30.43 26.65
N GLY A 158 -8.51 30.54 27.81
CA GLY A 158 -9.51 31.57 28.11
C GLY A 158 -10.98 31.12 27.99
N LEU A 159 -11.21 29.80 27.83
CA LEU A 159 -12.54 29.17 27.77
C LEU A 159 -12.89 28.37 29.04
N GLU A 160 -12.04 28.37 30.07
CA GLU A 160 -12.09 27.44 31.21
C GLU A 160 -13.40 27.55 32.00
N SER A 161 -14.02 28.73 32.02
CA SER A 161 -15.27 28.99 32.75
C SER A 161 -16.53 28.62 31.99
N LEU A 162 -16.43 28.23 30.71
CA LEU A 162 -17.59 28.01 29.81
C LEU A 162 -18.12 26.58 29.87
N HIS A 163 -18.35 26.05 31.08
CA HIS A 163 -18.80 24.67 31.35
C HIS A 163 -20.13 24.26 30.67
N SER A 164 -20.90 25.21 30.14
CA SER A 164 -22.17 24.97 29.45
C SER A 164 -22.01 24.86 27.93
N LEU A 165 -20.81 25.08 27.39
CA LEU A 165 -20.55 25.12 25.96
C LEU A 165 -20.78 23.75 25.33
N ARG A 166 -21.53 23.74 24.23
CA ARG A 166 -21.85 22.54 23.45
C ARG A 166 -21.29 22.58 22.03
N VAL A 167 -21.12 23.78 21.47
CA VAL A 167 -20.60 23.97 20.12
C VAL A 167 -19.52 25.04 20.14
N LEU A 168 -18.33 24.69 19.66
CA LEU A 168 -17.18 25.58 19.56
C LEU A 168 -16.61 25.54 18.14
N MET A 169 -16.72 26.67 17.43
CA MET A 169 -16.19 26.83 16.07
C MET A 169 -14.92 27.67 16.11
N LEU A 170 -13.79 27.07 15.75
CA LEU A 170 -12.45 27.66 15.72
C LEU A 170 -11.76 27.43 14.36
N GLY A 171 -12.54 27.12 13.32
CA GLY A 171 -12.02 26.90 11.97
C GLY A 171 -11.32 28.13 11.39
N ARG A 172 -10.34 27.92 10.52
CA ARG A 172 -9.51 28.98 9.89
C ARG A 172 -8.88 29.94 10.90
N ASN A 173 -8.17 29.38 11.87
CA ASN A 173 -7.33 30.12 12.80
C ASN A 173 -5.85 29.70 12.62
N ARG A 174 -4.99 29.95 13.61
CA ARG A 174 -3.56 29.63 13.59
C ARG A 174 -3.18 28.71 14.75
N ILE A 175 -4.14 27.92 15.22
CA ILE A 175 -3.97 27.05 16.39
C ILE A 175 -3.01 25.91 16.02
N SER A 176 -1.99 25.71 16.84
CA SER A 176 -0.97 24.67 16.62
C SER A 176 -1.04 23.50 17.59
N GLN A 177 -1.73 23.66 18.72
CA GLN A 177 -1.92 22.65 19.77
C GLN A 177 -3.34 22.76 20.35
N ILE A 178 -3.89 21.64 20.83
CA ILE A 178 -5.17 21.64 21.51
C ILE A 178 -4.92 21.80 23.02
N THR A 179 -5.34 22.93 23.58
CA THR A 179 -5.15 23.32 25.00
C THR A 179 -6.42 24.02 25.51
N GLY A 180 -6.56 24.19 26.83
CA GLY A 180 -7.62 25.03 27.40
C GLY A 180 -9.06 24.48 27.26
N LEU A 181 -9.21 23.19 26.92
CA LEU A 181 -10.51 22.52 26.76
C LEU A 181 -10.93 21.70 28.00
N ASP A 182 -10.16 21.68 29.07
CA ASP A 182 -10.38 20.83 30.26
C ASP A 182 -11.76 21.03 30.90
N GLY A 183 -12.23 22.28 30.95
CA GLY A 183 -13.53 22.64 31.52
C GLY A 183 -14.75 22.34 30.64
N LEU A 184 -14.54 22.01 29.35
CA LEU A 184 -15.61 21.91 28.34
C LEU A 184 -16.20 20.49 28.20
N THR A 185 -16.47 19.83 29.32
CA THR A 185 -16.89 18.42 29.36
C THR A 185 -18.23 18.13 28.67
N LYS A 186 -19.04 19.14 28.36
CA LYS A 186 -20.35 19.01 27.68
C LYS A 186 -20.31 19.28 26.18
N LEU A 187 -19.13 19.45 25.61
CA LEU A 187 -18.98 19.78 24.19
C LEU A 187 -19.51 18.64 23.32
N ASP A 188 -20.45 18.96 22.41
CA ASP A 188 -21.01 18.02 21.43
C ASP A 188 -20.32 18.18 20.06
N VAL A 189 -19.89 19.40 19.71
CA VAL A 189 -19.28 19.73 18.41
C VAL A 189 -18.04 20.60 18.60
N LEU A 190 -16.92 20.17 18.03
CA LEU A 190 -15.67 20.91 17.96
C LEU A 190 -15.21 21.02 16.51
N ASP A 191 -15.08 22.24 16.01
CA ASP A 191 -14.51 22.51 14.68
C ASP A 191 -13.18 23.25 14.79
N LEU A 192 -12.11 22.59 14.34
CA LEU A 192 -10.74 23.10 14.27
C LEU A 192 -10.18 22.99 12.84
N HIS A 193 -11.01 22.97 11.81
CA HIS A 193 -10.54 22.85 10.43
C HIS A 193 -9.68 24.05 10.00
N GLY A 194 -8.72 23.86 9.10
CA GLY A 194 -7.90 24.95 8.56
C GLY A 194 -7.02 25.62 9.61
N ASN A 195 -6.49 24.86 10.56
CA ASN A 195 -5.52 25.31 11.56
C ASN A 195 -4.13 24.71 11.25
N LEU A 196 -3.21 24.74 12.22
CA LEU A 196 -1.81 24.32 12.07
C LEU A 196 -1.48 23.11 12.97
N LEU A 197 -2.49 22.32 13.36
CA LEU A 197 -2.32 21.16 14.25
C LEU A 197 -1.45 20.09 13.62
N ARG A 198 -0.54 19.49 14.41
CA ARG A 198 0.34 18.38 13.96
C ARG A 198 0.02 17.04 14.60
N TYR A 199 -0.64 17.06 15.74
CA TYR A 199 -1.04 15.91 16.52
C TYR A 199 -2.41 16.18 17.14
N ILE A 200 -3.05 15.11 17.61
CA ILE A 200 -4.32 15.17 18.33
C ILE A 200 -4.03 14.75 19.77
N ASP A 201 -4.09 15.69 20.69
CA ASP A 201 -3.86 15.50 22.12
C ASP A 201 -4.88 16.29 22.95
N ASN A 202 -4.93 16.04 24.26
CA ASN A 202 -5.77 16.77 25.22
C ASN A 202 -7.27 16.85 24.84
N ILE A 203 -7.81 15.81 24.22
CA ILE A 203 -9.27 15.72 23.93
C ILE A 203 -9.93 14.48 24.51
N GLY A 204 -9.18 13.53 25.08
CA GLY A 204 -9.72 12.26 25.57
C GLY A 204 -10.78 12.40 26.67
N HIS A 205 -10.82 13.52 27.40
CA HIS A 205 -11.85 13.80 28.41
C HIS A 205 -13.19 14.27 27.83
N LEU A 206 -13.26 14.61 26.53
CA LEU A 206 -14.46 15.09 25.84
C LEU A 206 -15.40 13.93 25.45
N SER A 207 -15.80 13.11 26.43
CA SER A 207 -16.58 11.88 26.21
C SER A 207 -17.97 12.08 25.59
N HIS A 208 -18.50 13.31 25.65
CA HIS A 208 -19.77 13.71 25.02
C HIS A 208 -19.63 14.21 23.58
N LEU A 209 -18.40 14.40 23.08
CA LEU A 209 -18.15 14.93 21.74
C LEU A 209 -18.71 13.98 20.69
N ARG A 210 -19.52 14.52 19.77
CA ARG A 210 -20.19 13.77 18.69
C ARG A 210 -19.61 14.06 17.33
N VAL A 211 -19.16 15.29 17.12
CA VAL A 211 -18.63 15.77 15.84
C VAL A 211 -17.29 16.45 16.08
N LEU A 212 -16.25 15.97 15.42
CA LEU A 212 -14.91 16.55 15.45
C LEU A 212 -14.43 16.86 14.03
N ASN A 213 -14.17 18.13 13.75
CA ASN A 213 -13.59 18.58 12.49
C ASN A 213 -12.13 18.98 12.67
N LEU A 214 -11.24 18.29 11.99
CA LEU A 214 -9.80 18.56 11.97
C LEU A 214 -9.28 18.64 10.53
N ALA A 215 -10.17 18.84 9.54
CA ALA A 215 -9.78 18.89 8.14
C ALA A 215 -8.83 20.06 7.84
N GLY A 216 -7.89 19.91 6.90
CA GLY A 216 -6.99 21.00 6.50
C GLY A 216 -6.01 21.41 7.59
N ASN A 217 -5.51 20.46 8.38
CA ASN A 217 -4.42 20.64 9.32
C ASN A 217 -3.15 19.93 8.81
N ASN A 218 -2.12 19.80 9.65
CA ASN A 218 -0.86 19.15 9.34
C ASN A 218 -0.65 17.85 10.16
N ILE A 219 -1.74 17.15 10.49
CA ILE A 219 -1.70 15.94 11.31
C ILE A 219 -1.07 14.79 10.52
N THR A 220 -0.09 14.09 11.10
CA THR A 220 0.64 12.99 10.45
C THR A 220 0.26 11.61 10.96
N VAL A 221 -0.12 11.51 12.23
CA VAL A 221 -0.53 10.25 12.87
C VAL A 221 -1.73 10.54 13.76
N VAL A 222 -2.67 9.60 13.81
CA VAL A 222 -3.76 9.58 14.79
C VAL A 222 -3.54 8.37 15.68
N GLU A 223 -3.48 8.59 16.99
CA GLU A 223 -3.32 7.55 18.00
C GLU A 223 -4.36 7.75 19.11
N ASP A 224 -4.90 6.64 19.60
CA ASP A 224 -5.77 6.50 20.78
C ASP A 224 -6.79 7.64 20.99
N LEU A 225 -7.93 7.54 20.28
CA LEU A 225 -9.08 8.41 20.48
C LEU A 225 -10.17 7.77 21.36
N SER A 226 -9.85 6.68 22.08
CA SER A 226 -10.82 5.84 22.81
C SER A 226 -11.64 6.59 23.88
N GLY A 227 -11.12 7.69 24.42
CA GLY A 227 -11.85 8.57 25.34
C GLY A 227 -13.07 9.27 24.73
N LEU A 228 -13.13 9.40 23.40
CA LEU A 228 -14.23 10.03 22.66
C LEU A 228 -15.39 9.06 22.39
N SER A 229 -15.91 8.43 23.45
CA SER A 229 -16.88 7.33 23.37
C SER A 229 -18.19 7.67 22.63
N SER A 230 -18.57 8.95 22.56
CA SER A 230 -19.77 9.43 21.87
C SER A 230 -19.55 9.90 20.43
N LEU A 231 -18.32 9.82 19.91
CA LEU A 231 -17.97 10.38 18.62
C LEU A 231 -18.69 9.63 17.50
N ALA A 232 -19.49 10.36 16.72
CA ALA A 232 -20.27 9.84 15.60
C ALA A 232 -19.69 10.24 14.25
N GLU A 233 -18.98 11.37 14.18
CA GLU A 233 -18.42 11.92 12.96
C GLU A 233 -17.03 12.50 13.19
N LEU A 234 -16.05 12.02 12.42
CA LEU A 234 -14.67 12.48 12.45
C LEU A 234 -14.21 12.89 11.05
N ASN A 235 -13.80 14.15 10.90
CA ASN A 235 -13.30 14.68 9.63
C ASN A 235 -11.82 15.04 9.74
N LEU A 236 -11.00 14.31 8.99
CA LEU A 236 -9.55 14.42 8.93
C LEU A 236 -9.06 14.66 7.50
N ARG A 237 -9.93 15.12 6.60
CA ARG A 237 -9.58 15.38 5.20
C ARG A 237 -8.43 16.38 5.08
N ARG A 238 -7.61 16.26 4.03
CA ARG A 238 -6.54 17.23 3.72
C ARG A 238 -5.57 17.42 4.90
N ASN A 239 -5.15 16.32 5.49
CA ASN A 239 -4.05 16.28 6.45
C ASN A 239 -2.84 15.59 5.79
N ARG A 240 -1.90 15.08 6.57
CA ARG A 240 -0.71 14.34 6.11
C ARG A 240 -0.66 12.96 6.79
N ILE A 241 -1.82 12.38 7.07
CA ILE A 241 -1.93 11.17 7.87
C ILE A 241 -1.33 10.00 7.09
N THR A 242 -0.34 9.34 7.67
CA THR A 242 0.24 8.09 7.15
C THR A 242 -0.32 6.89 7.90
N HIS A 243 -0.66 7.05 9.18
CA HIS A 243 -1.18 5.99 10.04
C HIS A 243 -2.34 6.50 10.90
N PHE A 244 -3.41 5.72 10.95
CA PHE A 244 -4.62 6.00 11.71
C PHE A 244 -4.92 4.83 12.65
N ASP A 245 -4.75 5.08 13.94
CA ASP A 245 -5.21 4.23 15.02
C ASP A 245 -6.09 5.03 15.99
N CYS A 246 -7.39 4.82 15.92
CA CYS A 246 -8.34 5.46 16.83
C CYS A 246 -8.65 4.65 18.09
N GLY A 247 -8.07 3.46 18.28
CA GLY A 247 -8.52 2.51 19.27
C GLY A 247 -9.97 2.07 19.02
N SER A 248 -10.80 2.08 20.07
CA SER A 248 -12.22 1.70 19.96
C SER A 248 -13.14 2.93 20.00
N LEU A 249 -13.81 3.20 18.86
CA LEU A 249 -14.87 4.21 18.73
C LEU A 249 -16.19 3.53 18.35
N PRO A 250 -16.99 3.06 19.32
CA PRO A 250 -18.14 2.18 19.05
C PRO A 250 -19.30 2.89 18.35
N LEU A 251 -19.40 4.21 18.50
CA LEU A 251 -20.48 5.02 17.93
C LEU A 251 -20.08 5.77 16.65
N LEU A 252 -18.84 5.61 16.18
CA LEU A 252 -18.37 6.30 14.98
C LEU A 252 -19.12 5.77 13.76
N GLN A 253 -19.81 6.67 13.07
CA GLN A 253 -20.61 6.35 11.88
C GLN A 253 -19.95 6.86 10.61
N ARG A 254 -19.31 8.03 10.67
CA ARG A 254 -18.77 8.71 9.48
C ARG A 254 -17.33 9.12 9.71
N LEU A 255 -16.44 8.64 8.85
CA LEU A 255 -15.00 8.89 8.91
C LEU A 255 -14.52 9.43 7.56
N PHE A 256 -13.89 10.60 7.58
CA PHE A 256 -13.40 11.24 6.38
C PHE A 256 -11.89 11.42 6.42
N LEU A 257 -11.19 10.61 5.63
CA LEU A 257 -9.73 10.53 5.50
C LEU A 257 -9.22 10.95 4.10
N SER A 258 -10.08 11.54 3.26
CA SER A 258 -9.70 11.94 1.90
C SER A 258 -8.53 12.91 1.86
N HIS A 259 -7.67 12.80 0.84
CA HIS A 259 -6.47 13.63 0.66
C HIS A 259 -5.52 13.56 1.87
N ASN A 260 -5.06 12.36 2.19
CA ASN A 260 -3.99 12.10 3.17
C ASN A 260 -2.85 11.30 2.50
N LEU A 261 -1.98 10.68 3.29
CA LEU A 261 -0.81 9.92 2.84
C LEU A 261 -0.89 8.43 3.25
N ILE A 262 -2.11 7.89 3.32
CA ILE A 262 -2.35 6.48 3.69
C ILE A 262 -1.96 5.57 2.52
N GLU A 263 -1.02 4.64 2.74
CA GLU A 263 -0.47 3.80 1.67
C GLU A 263 -1.14 2.43 1.57
N SER A 264 -1.55 1.87 2.70
CA SER A 264 -2.06 0.51 2.80
C SER A 264 -3.35 0.44 3.63
N PHE A 265 -4.02 -0.71 3.62
CA PHE A 265 -5.14 -0.95 4.53
C PHE A 265 -4.68 -1.13 5.99
N ASP A 266 -3.46 -1.62 6.20
CA ASP A 266 -2.91 -1.82 7.55
C ASP A 266 -2.82 -0.51 8.32
N ASP A 267 -2.56 0.60 7.61
CA ASP A 267 -2.53 1.97 8.13
C ASP A 267 -3.87 2.47 8.67
N ILE A 268 -4.97 1.81 8.33
CA ILE A 268 -6.33 2.12 8.81
C ILE A 268 -7.01 0.90 9.45
N SER A 269 -6.24 -0.13 9.80
CA SER A 269 -6.77 -1.40 10.32
C SER A 269 -7.61 -1.22 11.58
N SER A 270 -7.36 -0.17 12.38
CA SER A 270 -8.16 0.15 13.56
C SER A 270 -9.63 0.44 13.24
N THR A 271 -9.94 0.86 11.99
CA THR A 271 -11.32 1.11 11.55
C THR A 271 -12.20 -0.14 11.61
N THR A 272 -11.60 -1.35 11.61
CA THR A 272 -12.32 -2.61 11.80
C THR A 272 -12.95 -2.76 13.18
N PHE A 273 -12.44 -2.04 14.20
CA PHE A 273 -13.02 -1.99 15.54
C PHE A 273 -14.19 -1.00 15.65
N CYS A 274 -14.38 -0.12 14.67
CA CYS A 274 -15.50 0.82 14.61
C CYS A 274 -16.76 0.15 14.05
N THR A 275 -17.46 -0.62 14.88
CA THR A 275 -18.60 -1.46 14.46
C THR A 275 -19.78 -0.69 13.87
N SER A 276 -19.95 0.60 14.21
CA SER A 276 -21.02 1.45 13.68
C SER A 276 -20.66 2.20 12.39
N LEU A 277 -19.44 2.04 11.88
CA LEU A 277 -18.93 2.82 10.74
C LEU A 277 -19.70 2.44 9.47
N ASN A 278 -20.36 3.43 8.88
CA ASN A 278 -21.21 3.25 7.70
C ASN A 278 -20.80 4.16 6.52
N ASP A 279 -20.07 5.24 6.75
CA ASP A 279 -19.55 6.13 5.70
C ASP A 279 -18.05 6.34 5.87
N LEU A 280 -17.29 6.01 4.84
CA LEU A 280 -15.84 6.17 4.81
C LEU A 280 -15.44 6.89 3.52
N SER A 281 -14.65 7.95 3.64
CA SER A 281 -14.00 8.57 2.48
C SER A 281 -12.48 8.53 2.62
N ILE A 282 -11.80 7.94 1.65
CA ILE A 282 -10.34 7.73 1.61
C ILE A 282 -9.75 8.10 0.24
N ASP A 283 -10.55 8.72 -0.63
CA ASP A 283 -10.12 9.20 -1.95
C ASP A 283 -8.93 10.17 -1.84
N GLY A 284 -8.05 10.17 -2.84
CA GLY A 284 -6.85 11.02 -2.84
C GLY A 284 -5.74 10.59 -1.87
N ASN A 285 -5.77 9.34 -1.39
CA ASN A 285 -4.65 8.69 -0.70
C ASN A 285 -3.86 7.78 -1.67
N PRO A 286 -2.56 7.52 -1.43
CA PRO A 286 -1.79 6.53 -2.19
C PRO A 286 -2.45 5.14 -2.28
N LEU A 287 -3.13 4.69 -1.21
CA LEU A 287 -3.94 3.46 -1.19
C LEU A 287 -4.93 3.37 -2.36
N ALA A 288 -5.51 4.50 -2.78
CA ALA A 288 -6.49 4.55 -3.86
C ALA A 288 -5.89 4.23 -5.25
N ASN A 289 -4.56 4.21 -5.39
CA ASN A 289 -3.88 3.83 -6.63
C ASN A 289 -3.94 2.31 -6.89
N ASN A 290 -4.17 1.50 -5.86
CA ASN A 290 -4.38 0.07 -6.03
C ASN A 290 -5.79 -0.17 -6.60
N PRO A 291 -5.97 -0.79 -7.77
CA PRO A 291 -7.30 -0.99 -8.36
C PRO A 291 -8.26 -1.79 -7.46
N ASP A 292 -7.74 -2.67 -6.61
CA ASP A 292 -8.53 -3.55 -5.74
C ASP A 292 -8.78 -2.97 -4.34
N HIS A 293 -8.30 -1.75 -4.04
CA HIS A 293 -8.43 -1.13 -2.70
C HIS A 293 -9.88 -1.10 -2.21
N ARG A 294 -10.83 -0.85 -3.11
CA ARG A 294 -12.26 -0.80 -2.80
C ARG A 294 -12.78 -2.16 -2.31
N ASN A 295 -12.47 -3.23 -3.04
CA ASN A 295 -12.87 -4.59 -2.67
C ASN A 295 -12.22 -5.01 -1.34
N LEU A 296 -10.95 -4.64 -1.13
CA LEU A 296 -10.23 -4.89 0.11
C LEU A 296 -10.91 -4.21 1.30
N ILE A 297 -11.27 -2.93 1.18
CA ILE A 297 -11.92 -2.20 2.27
C ILE A 297 -13.31 -2.75 2.58
N ILE A 298 -14.09 -3.07 1.53
CA ILE A 298 -15.44 -3.63 1.68
C ILE A 298 -15.39 -5.02 2.33
N SER A 299 -14.35 -5.82 2.07
CA SER A 299 -14.22 -7.15 2.67
C SER A 299 -13.93 -7.09 4.17
N TYR A 300 -13.15 -6.11 4.63
CA TYR A 300 -12.87 -5.89 6.06
C TYR A 300 -13.97 -5.10 6.79
N LEU A 301 -14.59 -4.10 6.14
CA LEU A 301 -15.60 -3.22 6.74
C LEU A 301 -17.01 -3.61 6.29
N THR A 302 -17.56 -4.65 6.91
CA THR A 302 -18.82 -5.27 6.46
C THR A 302 -20.07 -4.39 6.65
N ASN A 303 -20.03 -3.41 7.54
CA ASN A 303 -21.16 -2.53 7.86
C ASN A 303 -21.19 -1.25 7.00
N LEU A 304 -20.22 -1.09 6.10
CA LEU A 304 -20.09 0.09 5.28
C LEU A 304 -21.26 0.21 4.28
N VAL A 305 -21.90 1.38 4.27
CA VAL A 305 -23.02 1.75 3.40
C VAL A 305 -22.52 2.60 2.23
N THR A 306 -21.60 3.53 2.50
CA THR A 306 -20.98 4.40 1.49
C THR A 306 -19.47 4.40 1.63
N LEU A 307 -18.80 4.31 0.48
CA LEU A 307 -17.35 4.43 0.36
C LEU A 307 -17.03 5.44 -0.74
N ASN A 308 -16.32 6.51 -0.39
CA ASN A 308 -16.03 7.64 -1.28
C ASN A 308 -17.31 8.22 -1.92
N GLN A 309 -18.37 8.36 -1.12
CA GLN A 309 -19.72 8.78 -1.55
C GLN A 309 -20.44 7.82 -2.51
N SER A 310 -19.80 6.71 -2.91
CA SER A 310 -20.42 5.67 -3.72
C SER A 310 -21.09 4.63 -2.81
N PRO A 311 -22.37 4.30 -3.03
CA PRO A 311 -23.06 3.27 -2.25
C PRO A 311 -22.39 1.91 -2.45
N VAL A 312 -22.35 1.11 -1.38
CA VAL A 312 -21.88 -0.27 -1.40
C VAL A 312 -23.09 -1.19 -1.52
N SER A 313 -23.18 -1.93 -2.63
CA SER A 313 -24.29 -2.87 -2.85
C SER A 313 -24.06 -4.20 -2.12
N GLU A 314 -25.13 -4.93 -1.79
CA GLU A 314 -24.99 -6.27 -1.19
C GLU A 314 -24.26 -7.26 -2.13
N GLU A 315 -24.45 -7.12 -3.43
CA GLU A 315 -23.80 -7.98 -4.43
C GLU A 315 -22.29 -7.72 -4.48
N GLU A 316 -21.88 -6.45 -4.52
CA GLU A 316 -20.48 -6.02 -4.44
C GLU A 316 -19.82 -6.52 -3.15
N ARG A 317 -20.54 -6.46 -2.02
CA ARG A 317 -20.04 -6.97 -0.73
C ARG A 317 -19.81 -8.48 -0.76
N LYS A 318 -20.75 -9.25 -1.31
CA LYS A 318 -20.60 -10.71 -1.47
C LYS A 318 -19.39 -11.05 -2.34
N GLN A 319 -19.24 -10.36 -3.47
CA GLN A 319 -18.11 -10.56 -4.39
C GLN A 319 -16.77 -10.22 -3.72
N SER A 320 -16.70 -9.10 -3.01
CA SER A 320 -15.50 -8.68 -2.27
C SER A 320 -15.09 -9.69 -1.20
N LEU A 321 -16.06 -10.23 -0.44
CA LEU A 321 -15.80 -11.25 0.58
C LEU A 321 -15.35 -12.58 -0.02
N LEU A 322 -15.96 -13.01 -1.13
CA LEU A 322 -15.55 -14.22 -1.85
C LEU A 322 -14.13 -14.08 -2.42
N ALA A 323 -13.81 -12.92 -3.01
CA ALA A 323 -12.48 -12.64 -3.53
C ALA A 323 -11.43 -12.67 -2.42
N ALA A 324 -11.70 -12.03 -1.27
CA ALA A 324 -10.81 -12.07 -0.11
C ALA A 324 -10.58 -13.50 0.40
N ARG A 325 -11.63 -14.31 0.49
CA ARG A 325 -11.52 -15.72 0.89
C ARG A 325 -10.73 -16.57 -0.10
N GLN A 326 -10.90 -16.35 -1.40
CA GLN A 326 -10.10 -17.03 -2.42
C GLN A 326 -8.62 -16.65 -2.30
N GLU A 327 -8.33 -15.38 -2.05
CA GLU A 327 -6.95 -14.90 -1.87
C GLU A 327 -6.30 -15.51 -0.62
N GLU A 328 -7.03 -15.59 0.49
CA GLU A 328 -6.58 -16.27 1.71
C GLU A 328 -6.26 -17.76 1.46
N ILE A 329 -7.10 -18.46 0.69
CA ILE A 329 -6.86 -19.87 0.32
C ILE A 329 -5.58 -20.00 -0.50
N LYS A 330 -5.36 -19.12 -1.49
CA LYS A 330 -4.13 -19.12 -2.29
C LYS A 330 -2.89 -18.87 -1.43
N LEU A 331 -2.95 -17.89 -0.53
CA LEU A 331 -1.85 -17.54 0.36
C LEU A 331 -1.51 -18.71 1.30
N ASN A 332 -2.53 -19.38 1.85
CA ASN A 332 -2.34 -20.56 2.68
C ASN A 332 -1.73 -21.74 1.92
N GLU A 333 -2.13 -21.95 0.65
CA GLU A 333 -1.55 -23.00 -0.17
C GLU A 333 -0.09 -22.69 -0.53
N LEU A 334 0.24 -21.43 -0.83
CA LEU A 334 1.61 -20.98 -1.03
C LEU A 334 2.47 -21.19 0.23
N HIS A 335 1.95 -20.84 1.41
CA HIS A 335 2.65 -21.08 2.68
C HIS A 335 2.91 -22.58 2.93
N LYS A 336 1.98 -23.47 2.59
CA LYS A 336 2.21 -24.92 2.68
C LYS A 336 3.31 -25.37 1.73
N GLN A 337 3.34 -24.86 0.50
CA GLN A 337 4.39 -25.19 -0.47
C GLN A 337 5.77 -24.74 0.01
N LEU A 338 5.89 -23.51 0.54
CA LEU A 338 7.13 -23.00 1.12
C LEU A 338 7.61 -23.87 2.28
N LYS A 339 6.72 -24.23 3.20
CA LYS A 339 7.06 -25.11 4.33
C LYS A 339 7.51 -26.50 3.88
N LEU A 340 6.88 -27.05 2.84
CA LEU A 340 7.29 -28.34 2.27
C LEU A 340 8.66 -28.25 1.60
N MET A 341 8.95 -27.13 0.91
CA MET A 341 10.26 -26.86 0.32
C MET A 341 11.36 -26.79 1.41
N GLU A 342 11.14 -26.05 2.49
CA GLU A 342 12.09 -25.97 3.62
C GLU A 342 12.36 -27.35 4.25
N GLN A 343 11.31 -28.16 4.43
CA GLN A 343 11.45 -29.53 4.95
C GLN A 343 12.28 -30.42 4.03
N ARG A 344 12.05 -30.33 2.71
CA ARG A 344 12.83 -31.06 1.71
C ARG A 344 14.30 -30.66 1.75
N GLU A 345 14.61 -29.37 1.82
CA GLU A 345 15.98 -28.88 1.91
C GLU A 345 16.69 -29.36 3.18
N SER A 346 16.01 -29.32 4.33
CA SER A 346 16.55 -29.83 5.60
C SER A 346 16.84 -31.33 5.59
N LEU A 347 15.93 -32.13 5.00
CA LEU A 347 16.13 -33.57 4.80
C LEU A 347 17.34 -33.85 3.90
N ILE A 348 17.47 -33.12 2.79
CA ILE A 348 18.62 -33.25 1.89
C ILE A 348 19.92 -32.92 2.62
N ALA A 349 19.95 -31.85 3.42
CA ALA A 349 21.12 -31.48 4.21
C ALA A 349 21.49 -32.56 5.25
N THR A 350 20.48 -33.16 5.90
CA THR A 350 20.68 -34.23 6.88
C THR A 350 21.25 -35.48 6.22
N VAL A 351 20.65 -35.93 5.10
CA VAL A 351 21.14 -37.09 4.34
C VAL A 351 22.55 -36.84 3.82
N LYS A 352 22.87 -35.63 3.33
CA LYS A 352 24.22 -35.25 2.92
C LYS A 352 25.21 -35.40 4.08
N SER A 353 24.87 -34.89 5.26
CA SER A 353 25.72 -34.99 6.47
C SER A 353 25.93 -36.44 6.93
N GLU A 354 24.87 -37.25 6.98
CA GLU A 354 24.96 -38.67 7.35
C GLU A 354 25.82 -39.48 6.38
N TRP A 355 25.68 -39.19 5.07
CA TRP A 355 26.46 -39.85 4.03
C TRP A 355 27.94 -39.45 4.11
N GLU A 356 28.23 -38.17 4.33
CA GLU A 356 29.60 -37.68 4.52
C GLU A 356 30.26 -38.23 5.80
N ALA A 357 29.50 -38.41 6.88
CA ALA A 357 29.98 -39.02 8.12
C ALA A 357 30.36 -40.50 7.93
N LYS A 358 29.54 -41.27 7.19
CA LYS A 358 29.83 -42.68 6.88
C LYS A 358 31.10 -42.85 6.04
N GLN A 359 31.49 -41.87 5.23
CA GLN A 359 32.75 -41.90 4.48
C GLN A 359 34.01 -41.71 5.35
N THR A 360 33.86 -41.25 6.60
CA THR A 360 35.00 -41.05 7.51
C THR A 360 35.33 -42.25 8.39
N ASP A 361 34.54 -43.34 8.33
CA ASP A 361 34.82 -44.60 9.04
C ASP A 361 35.80 -45.47 8.22
N PRO A 362 37.05 -45.69 8.69
CA PRO A 362 38.05 -46.50 7.99
C PRO A 362 37.70 -47.99 7.88
N ARG A 363 36.63 -48.46 8.55
CA ARG A 363 36.15 -49.86 8.47
C ARG A 363 35.01 -50.06 7.47
N SER A 364 34.43 -48.98 6.94
CA SER A 364 33.46 -49.08 5.86
C SER A 364 34.22 -49.13 4.52
N GLY A 365 34.29 -50.32 3.92
CA GLY A 365 34.88 -50.53 2.59
C GLY A 365 34.01 -49.97 1.46
N CYS A 366 33.47 -48.78 1.61
CA CYS A 366 32.70 -48.10 0.56
C CYS A 366 33.63 -47.10 -0.12
N SER A 367 34.33 -47.56 -1.16
CA SER A 367 35.21 -46.73 -1.96
C SER A 367 34.45 -45.52 -2.51
N SER A 368 34.94 -44.30 -2.27
CA SER A 368 34.37 -43.05 -2.79
C SER A 368 34.40 -42.94 -4.33
N SER A 369 35.02 -43.93 -4.97
CA SER A 369 35.16 -44.08 -6.41
C SER A 369 35.27 -45.58 -6.74
N TYR A 370 34.58 -46.03 -7.78
CA TYR A 370 34.76 -47.37 -8.35
C TYR A 370 35.20 -47.23 -9.81
N ILE A 371 36.23 -48.00 -10.19
CA ILE A 371 36.72 -48.09 -11.57
C ILE A 371 36.37 -49.49 -12.07
N ASP A 372 35.46 -49.57 -13.04
CA ASP A 372 35.19 -50.79 -13.78
C ASP A 372 36.20 -50.90 -14.94
N ASN A 373 37.24 -51.71 -14.74
CA ASN A 373 38.28 -51.93 -15.74
C ASN A 373 37.76 -52.68 -17.00
N GLU A 374 36.64 -53.40 -16.92
CA GLU A 374 36.07 -54.11 -18.07
C GLU A 374 35.27 -53.16 -18.97
N LYS A 375 34.75 -52.05 -18.43
CA LYS A 375 33.90 -51.08 -19.15
C LYS A 375 34.52 -49.69 -19.32
N ASN A 376 35.76 -49.48 -18.86
CA ASN A 376 36.40 -48.15 -18.84
C ASN A 376 35.50 -47.08 -18.18
N SER A 377 34.79 -47.47 -17.12
CA SER A 377 33.79 -46.64 -16.45
C SER A 377 34.26 -46.22 -15.07
N LEU A 378 34.12 -44.93 -14.76
CA LEU A 378 34.43 -44.33 -13.47
C LEU A 378 33.13 -43.85 -12.83
N VAL A 379 32.83 -44.33 -11.63
CA VAL A 379 31.68 -43.86 -10.84
C VAL A 379 32.19 -43.15 -9.60
N LEU A 380 31.76 -41.90 -9.42
CA LEU A 380 32.16 -41.02 -8.32
C LEU A 380 30.97 -40.65 -7.46
N TYR A 381 31.15 -40.74 -6.14
CA TYR A 381 30.14 -40.37 -5.17
C TYR A 381 30.65 -39.24 -4.27
N GLY A 382 29.88 -38.15 -4.19
CA GLY A 382 30.15 -36.97 -3.35
C GLY A 382 31.31 -36.09 -3.79
N GLY A 383 31.29 -34.82 -3.38
CA GLY A 383 32.27 -33.81 -3.85
C GLY A 383 33.73 -34.17 -3.56
N LYS A 384 34.03 -34.81 -2.42
CA LYS A 384 35.40 -35.23 -2.06
C LYS A 384 36.02 -36.21 -3.06
N SER A 385 35.22 -37.02 -3.75
CA SER A 385 35.71 -37.97 -4.75
C SER A 385 36.29 -37.30 -6.00
N LEU A 386 35.87 -36.07 -6.31
CA LEU A 386 36.38 -35.28 -7.44
C LEU A 386 37.86 -34.88 -7.27
N LYS A 387 38.41 -34.98 -6.05
CA LYS A 387 39.84 -34.76 -5.79
C LYS A 387 40.73 -35.74 -6.54
N ILE A 388 40.20 -36.88 -7.01
CA ILE A 388 40.95 -37.82 -7.85
C ILE A 388 41.53 -37.14 -9.10
N PHE A 389 40.84 -36.15 -9.64
CA PHE A 389 41.27 -35.39 -10.83
C PHE A 389 42.38 -34.37 -10.55
N LYS A 390 42.64 -34.03 -9.28
CA LYS A 390 43.77 -33.16 -8.90
C LYS A 390 45.11 -33.89 -8.96
N SER A 391 45.10 -35.22 -8.78
CA SER A 391 46.32 -36.01 -8.63
C SER A 391 46.51 -37.08 -9.70
N ASN A 392 45.47 -37.43 -10.46
CA ASN A 392 45.52 -38.49 -11.47
C ASN A 392 44.98 -38.03 -12.82
N ARG A 393 45.66 -38.43 -13.89
CA ARG A 393 45.15 -38.39 -15.26
C ARG A 393 44.70 -39.81 -15.63
N LEU A 394 43.45 -39.96 -16.07
CA LEU A 394 42.82 -41.25 -16.34
C LEU A 394 42.47 -41.35 -17.84
N PRO A 395 43.47 -41.52 -18.72
CA PRO A 395 43.28 -41.42 -20.16
C PRO A 395 42.51 -42.59 -20.79
N SER A 396 42.25 -43.67 -20.06
CA SER A 396 41.53 -44.86 -20.55
C SER A 396 40.02 -44.82 -20.29
N VAL A 397 39.54 -43.92 -19.43
CA VAL A 397 38.15 -43.88 -18.98
C VAL A 397 37.26 -43.19 -20.02
N THR A 398 36.25 -43.89 -20.51
CA THR A 398 35.30 -43.42 -21.53
C THR A 398 33.91 -43.14 -20.97
N GLN A 399 33.59 -43.62 -19.76
CA GLN A 399 32.31 -43.36 -19.09
C GLN A 399 32.52 -42.78 -17.67
N LEU A 400 31.75 -41.76 -17.31
CA LEU A 400 31.79 -41.12 -15.99
C LEU A 400 30.37 -40.99 -15.44
N ALA A 401 30.13 -41.45 -14.22
CA ALA A 401 28.88 -41.21 -13.51
C ALA A 401 29.15 -40.46 -12.20
N LEU A 402 28.43 -39.37 -11.98
CA LEU A 402 28.58 -38.46 -10.84
C LEU A 402 27.31 -38.53 -9.99
N HIS A 403 27.47 -38.86 -8.71
CA HIS A 403 26.35 -38.99 -7.78
C HIS A 403 26.51 -38.11 -6.53
N TYR A 404 25.42 -37.45 -6.12
CA TYR A 404 25.27 -36.76 -4.83
C TYR A 404 26.33 -35.70 -4.54
N MET A 405 26.50 -34.75 -5.44
CA MET A 405 27.49 -33.68 -5.28
C MET A 405 26.88 -32.31 -5.63
N THR A 406 27.53 -31.21 -5.27
CA THR A 406 26.99 -29.86 -5.52
C THR A 406 27.89 -29.14 -6.51
N PHE A 407 27.40 -28.91 -7.73
CA PHE A 407 28.20 -28.32 -8.80
C PHE A 407 28.82 -26.97 -8.41
N LYS A 408 28.04 -26.11 -7.72
CA LYS A 408 28.48 -24.78 -7.26
C LYS A 408 29.61 -24.84 -6.22
N GLU A 409 29.63 -25.86 -5.37
CA GLU A 409 30.65 -26.01 -4.31
C GLU A 409 31.98 -26.56 -4.87
N GLU A 410 31.93 -27.29 -5.99
CA GLU A 410 33.07 -28.06 -6.51
C GLU A 410 33.52 -27.61 -7.92
N THR A 411 33.16 -26.39 -8.35
CA THR A 411 33.42 -25.85 -9.69
C THR A 411 34.87 -26.00 -10.17
N GLU A 412 35.85 -25.79 -9.26
CA GLU A 412 37.27 -26.00 -9.57
C GLU A 412 37.56 -27.46 -9.96
N SER A 413 37.02 -28.42 -9.22
CA SER A 413 37.21 -29.85 -9.45
C SER A 413 36.55 -30.30 -10.76
N PHE A 414 35.39 -29.72 -11.11
CA PHE A 414 34.74 -29.94 -12.41
C PHE A 414 35.58 -29.47 -13.60
N SER A 415 36.27 -28.33 -13.46
CA SER A 415 37.11 -27.78 -14.54
C SER A 415 38.26 -28.71 -14.94
N LEU A 416 38.72 -29.55 -14.01
CA LEU A 416 39.81 -30.51 -14.21
C LEU A 416 39.38 -31.79 -14.96
N ILE A 417 38.07 -32.03 -15.13
CA ILE A 417 37.53 -33.21 -15.82
C ILE A 417 38.06 -33.25 -17.25
N LYS A 418 38.02 -32.13 -17.96
CA LYS A 418 38.50 -32.01 -19.34
C LYS A 418 39.96 -32.42 -19.53
N GLU A 419 40.81 -32.09 -18.56
CA GLU A 419 42.24 -32.43 -18.61
C GLU A 419 42.51 -33.86 -18.14
N SER A 420 41.71 -34.35 -17.21
CA SER A 420 41.92 -35.66 -16.57
C SER A 420 41.31 -36.82 -17.33
N LEU A 421 40.26 -36.55 -18.13
CA LEU A 421 39.49 -37.53 -18.89
C LEU A 421 39.36 -37.11 -20.37
N PRO A 422 40.47 -37.09 -21.14
CA PRO A 422 40.48 -36.53 -22.50
C PRO A 422 39.65 -37.31 -23.53
N VAL A 423 39.33 -38.58 -23.26
CA VAL A 423 38.58 -39.48 -24.16
C VAL A 423 37.17 -39.80 -23.65
N LEU A 424 36.66 -39.04 -22.68
CA LEU A 424 35.33 -39.27 -22.12
C LEU A 424 34.25 -39.19 -23.20
N GLN A 425 33.42 -40.21 -23.30
CA GLN A 425 32.33 -40.33 -24.27
C GLN A 425 30.96 -40.20 -23.61
N HIS A 426 30.77 -40.77 -22.42
CA HIS A 426 29.48 -40.78 -21.72
C HIS A 426 29.59 -40.12 -20.34
N LEU A 427 28.73 -39.16 -20.03
CA LEU A 427 28.60 -38.55 -18.71
C LEU A 427 27.18 -38.71 -18.16
N GLU A 428 27.08 -39.24 -16.95
CA GLU A 428 25.84 -39.31 -16.19
C GLU A 428 25.92 -38.43 -14.93
N CYS A 429 24.88 -37.64 -14.72
CA CYS A 429 24.80 -36.59 -13.73
C CYS A 429 23.58 -36.83 -12.82
N HIS A 430 23.83 -37.35 -11.62
CA HIS A 430 22.82 -37.71 -10.64
C HIS A 430 22.93 -36.81 -9.40
N CYS A 431 21.88 -36.03 -9.08
CA CYS A 431 21.84 -35.15 -7.91
C CYS A 431 23.02 -34.16 -7.81
N LEU A 432 23.18 -33.27 -8.81
CA LEU A 432 24.27 -32.27 -8.86
C LEU A 432 23.89 -30.87 -8.34
N ASN A 433 22.61 -30.67 -7.98
CA ASN A 433 22.01 -29.40 -7.60
C ASN A 433 22.17 -28.30 -8.67
N LEU A 434 22.01 -28.68 -9.94
CA LEU A 434 21.98 -27.74 -11.05
C LEU A 434 20.66 -26.97 -11.01
N SER A 435 20.71 -25.67 -10.69
CA SER A 435 19.52 -24.85 -10.42
C SER A 435 19.09 -23.96 -11.60
N THR A 436 20.03 -23.60 -12.48
CA THR A 436 19.80 -22.63 -13.55
C THR A 436 20.38 -23.12 -14.89
N LEU A 437 19.89 -22.58 -16.00
CA LEU A 437 20.49 -22.81 -17.33
C LEU A 437 21.95 -22.33 -17.42
N LEU A 438 22.34 -21.38 -16.56
CA LEU A 438 23.73 -20.92 -16.47
C LEU A 438 24.64 -21.97 -15.83
N ASP A 439 24.13 -22.71 -14.84
CA ASP A 439 24.84 -23.83 -14.23
C ASP A 439 25.09 -24.93 -15.27
N LEU A 440 24.09 -25.25 -16.11
CA LEU A 440 24.25 -26.20 -17.23
C LEU A 440 25.30 -25.77 -18.25
N ARG A 441 25.31 -24.49 -18.62
CA ARG A 441 26.34 -23.95 -19.52
C ARG A 441 27.75 -24.04 -18.94
N SER A 442 27.87 -23.79 -17.64
CA SER A 442 29.14 -23.86 -16.92
C SER A 442 29.62 -25.29 -16.74
N LEU A 443 28.71 -26.23 -16.50
CA LEU A 443 29.04 -27.65 -16.51
C LEU A 443 29.56 -28.07 -17.89
N TYR A 444 28.86 -27.67 -18.94
CA TYR A 444 29.22 -28.03 -20.32
C TYR A 444 30.59 -27.47 -20.75
N SER A 445 30.96 -26.26 -20.32
CA SER A 445 32.28 -25.70 -20.63
C SER A 445 33.44 -26.48 -20.01
N CYS A 446 33.17 -27.25 -18.95
CA CYS A 446 34.14 -28.08 -18.24
C CYS A 446 34.33 -29.47 -18.86
N LEU A 447 33.60 -29.83 -19.93
CA LEU A 447 33.62 -31.16 -20.53
C LEU A 447 34.55 -31.25 -21.76
N PRO A 448 35.15 -32.44 -22.02
CA PRO A 448 36.01 -32.66 -23.18
C PRO A 448 35.20 -32.71 -24.49
N SER A 449 35.88 -32.46 -25.61
CA SER A 449 35.25 -32.45 -26.94
C SER A 449 34.88 -33.82 -27.48
N SER A 450 35.33 -34.90 -26.82
CA SER A 450 35.05 -36.30 -27.16
C SER A 450 33.68 -36.79 -26.67
N LEU A 451 32.96 -35.98 -25.89
CA LEU A 451 31.71 -36.38 -25.24
C LEU A 451 30.60 -36.60 -26.28
N SER A 452 30.09 -37.83 -26.36
CA SER A 452 29.04 -38.25 -27.29
C SER A 452 27.67 -38.39 -26.63
N SER A 453 27.59 -38.49 -25.30
CA SER A 453 26.33 -38.67 -24.54
C SER A 453 26.39 -37.96 -23.18
N LEU A 454 25.29 -37.28 -22.82
CA LEU A 454 25.11 -36.58 -21.55
C LEU A 454 23.72 -36.90 -21.00
N THR A 455 23.68 -37.50 -19.80
CA THR A 455 22.44 -37.82 -19.08
C THR A 455 22.40 -37.02 -17.79
N ILE A 456 21.33 -36.26 -17.54
CA ILE A 456 21.10 -35.54 -16.29
C ILE A 456 19.76 -35.99 -15.72
N THR A 457 19.77 -36.55 -14.51
CA THR A 457 18.54 -37.04 -13.87
C THR A 457 17.75 -35.91 -13.22
N ASN A 458 16.43 -36.09 -13.10
CA ASN A 458 15.54 -35.13 -12.44
C ASN A 458 15.83 -35.04 -10.93
N ASP A 459 16.24 -36.17 -10.34
CA ASP A 459 16.51 -36.25 -8.92
C ASP A 459 17.71 -35.36 -8.57
N GLY A 460 17.44 -34.32 -7.78
CA GLY A 460 18.43 -33.38 -7.28
C GLY A 460 19.03 -32.43 -8.33
N ASN A 461 18.37 -32.18 -9.46
CA ASN A 461 18.78 -31.18 -10.45
C ASN A 461 17.60 -30.29 -10.89
N PRO A 462 17.20 -29.26 -10.12
CA PRO A 462 16.01 -28.45 -10.41
C PRO A 462 15.94 -27.82 -11.81
N VAL A 463 17.07 -27.67 -12.50
CA VAL A 463 17.14 -27.18 -13.88
C VAL A 463 16.39 -28.07 -14.87
N THR A 464 16.17 -29.36 -14.58
CA THR A 464 15.39 -30.27 -15.45
C THR A 464 13.93 -29.87 -15.55
N ASP A 465 13.36 -29.25 -14.52
CA ASP A 465 12.01 -28.70 -14.49
C ASP A 465 11.94 -27.30 -15.15
N HIS A 466 13.07 -26.73 -15.57
CA HIS A 466 13.10 -25.41 -16.18
C HIS A 466 12.40 -25.43 -17.56
N PRO A 467 11.49 -24.49 -17.86
CA PRO A 467 10.69 -24.53 -19.09
C PRO A 467 11.47 -24.53 -20.41
N LEU A 468 12.70 -24.00 -20.37
CA LEU A 468 13.62 -23.91 -21.51
C LEU A 468 14.72 -24.99 -21.50
N TYR A 469 14.65 -25.95 -20.57
CA TYR A 469 15.66 -27.01 -20.42
C TYR A 469 15.81 -27.86 -21.68
N VAL A 470 14.67 -28.29 -22.25
CA VAL A 470 14.63 -29.14 -23.45
C VAL A 470 15.19 -28.40 -24.66
N GLN A 471 14.84 -27.13 -24.83
CA GLN A 471 15.31 -26.25 -25.90
C GLN A 471 16.82 -26.00 -25.78
N TRP A 472 17.33 -25.88 -24.54
CA TRP A 472 18.76 -25.74 -24.28
C TRP A 472 19.55 -27.03 -24.57
N LEU A 473 18.99 -28.21 -24.24
CA LEU A 473 19.61 -29.50 -24.56
C LEU A 473 19.62 -29.80 -26.06
N GLY A 474 18.53 -29.51 -26.76
CA GLY A 474 18.40 -29.67 -28.22
C GLY A 474 19.36 -28.80 -29.03
N PHE A 475 20.16 -27.97 -28.36
CA PHE A 475 21.15 -27.10 -28.96
C PHE A 475 22.60 -27.63 -28.80
N LEU A 476 22.83 -28.62 -27.92
CA LEU A 476 24.13 -29.28 -27.73
C LEU A 476 24.57 -30.22 -28.89
N LEU A 477 23.72 -30.31 -29.92
CA LEU A 477 23.80 -31.21 -31.07
C LEU A 477 25.11 -31.24 -31.87
N PRO A 478 25.92 -30.16 -31.98
CA PRO A 478 27.14 -30.24 -32.78
C PRO A 478 28.21 -31.19 -32.21
N ARG A 479 28.05 -31.67 -30.97
CA ARG A 479 29.06 -32.49 -30.28
C ARG A 479 28.53 -33.77 -29.64
N VAL A 480 27.25 -33.82 -29.25
CA VAL A 480 26.65 -34.93 -28.49
C VAL A 480 25.52 -35.55 -29.32
N SER A 481 25.53 -36.88 -29.49
CA SER A 481 24.51 -37.59 -30.28
C SER A 481 23.13 -37.50 -29.63
N ILE A 482 22.09 -37.22 -30.43
CA ILE A 482 20.67 -37.14 -30.01
C ILE A 482 20.23 -38.42 -29.29
N ASN A 483 20.76 -39.58 -29.71
CA ASN A 483 20.40 -40.88 -29.14
C ASN A 483 20.93 -41.08 -27.70
N GLY A 484 21.84 -40.21 -27.24
CA GLY A 484 22.51 -40.29 -25.94
C GLY A 484 22.02 -39.30 -24.90
N ILE A 485 21.00 -38.49 -25.19
CA ILE A 485 20.37 -37.58 -24.22
C ILE A 485 19.00 -38.19 -23.88
N LYS A 486 18.87 -38.71 -22.66
CA LYS A 486 17.59 -39.28 -22.18
C LYS A 486 17.00 -38.32 -21.15
N ASP A 487 15.73 -37.95 -21.34
CA ASP A 487 14.96 -37.30 -20.27
C ASP A 487 14.57 -38.34 -19.20
N CYS A 488 14.00 -37.83 -18.10
CA CYS A 488 13.59 -38.62 -16.93
C CYS A 488 12.51 -39.69 -17.18
N GLN A 489 11.95 -39.78 -18.39
CA GLN A 489 10.93 -40.77 -18.77
C GLN A 489 11.40 -41.73 -19.87
N GLY A 490 12.64 -41.61 -20.35
CA GLY A 490 13.17 -42.50 -21.39
C GLY A 490 12.50 -42.33 -22.76
N HIS A 491 11.70 -41.27 -22.95
CA HIS A 491 11.17 -40.92 -24.24
C HIS A 491 12.31 -40.35 -25.09
N LEU A 492 12.60 -40.99 -26.22
CA LEU A 492 13.26 -40.30 -27.33
C LEU A 492 12.44 -39.04 -27.62
N PHE A 493 13.14 -37.93 -27.88
CA PHE A 493 12.60 -36.63 -28.31
C PHE A 493 11.63 -36.76 -29.50
N ALA A 494 10.45 -37.33 -29.34
CA ALA A 494 9.58 -37.70 -30.46
C ALA A 494 8.98 -36.47 -31.19
N PRO A 495 8.63 -35.35 -30.52
CA PRO A 495 8.08 -34.18 -31.23
C PRO A 495 9.14 -33.34 -31.95
N TYR A 496 10.39 -33.34 -31.46
CA TYR A 496 11.50 -32.54 -32.01
C TYR A 496 12.49 -33.37 -32.81
N GLY A 497 12.52 -34.68 -32.61
CA GLY A 497 13.35 -35.64 -33.35
C GLY A 497 12.96 -35.70 -34.81
N GLN A 498 11.70 -35.44 -35.17
CA GLN A 498 11.32 -35.25 -36.58
C GLN A 498 11.88 -33.96 -37.17
N LEU A 499 11.93 -32.85 -36.44
CA LEU A 499 12.54 -31.58 -36.89
C LEU A 499 14.08 -31.64 -36.97
N LEU A 500 14.70 -32.36 -36.03
CA LEU A 500 16.16 -32.55 -35.95
C LEU A 500 16.68 -33.67 -36.86
N ASN A 501 15.87 -34.70 -37.15
CA ASN A 501 16.20 -35.74 -38.14
C ASN A 501 15.72 -35.39 -39.56
N ALA A 502 14.82 -34.42 -39.75
CA ALA A 502 14.40 -33.96 -41.09
C ALA A 502 15.40 -33.02 -41.75
N SER A 503 16.44 -32.56 -41.04
CA SER A 503 17.66 -32.12 -41.71
C SER A 503 18.48 -33.35 -42.07
N GLU A 504 18.61 -33.65 -43.36
CA GLU A 504 19.48 -34.70 -43.95
C GLU A 504 20.99 -34.46 -43.69
N TYR A 505 21.38 -34.06 -42.49
CA TYR A 505 22.74 -33.70 -42.11
C TYR A 505 23.32 -34.57 -40.99
N THR A 506 22.60 -35.57 -40.48
CA THR A 506 23.15 -36.57 -39.54
C THR A 506 24.10 -37.58 -40.21
N MET A 507 24.36 -37.46 -41.52
CA MET A 507 25.34 -38.27 -42.26
C MET A 507 26.50 -37.45 -42.88
N TYR A 508 26.56 -36.14 -42.67
CA TYR A 508 27.66 -35.31 -43.17
C TYR A 508 28.70 -35.10 -42.07
N GLU A 509 29.79 -35.86 -42.10
CA GLU A 509 31.04 -35.38 -41.50
C GLU A 509 31.51 -34.19 -42.34
N PRO A 510 31.55 -32.95 -41.82
CA PRO A 510 32.04 -31.83 -42.60
C PRO A 510 33.55 -32.00 -42.79
N GLU A 511 33.95 -32.39 -44.00
CA GLU A 511 35.37 -32.60 -44.36
C GLU A 511 36.18 -31.29 -44.32
N ASN A 512 35.52 -30.12 -44.33
CA ASN A 512 36.19 -28.82 -44.40
C ASN A 512 36.06 -28.01 -43.09
N ALA A 513 37.19 -27.45 -42.62
CA ALA A 513 37.29 -26.76 -41.33
C ALA A 513 36.38 -25.51 -41.23
N GLU A 514 36.10 -24.87 -42.36
CA GLU A 514 35.30 -23.65 -42.44
C GLU A 514 33.80 -23.89 -42.14
N THR A 515 33.22 -24.96 -42.70
CA THR A 515 31.82 -25.36 -42.48
C THR A 515 31.59 -25.79 -41.03
N LYS A 516 32.60 -26.43 -40.42
CA LYS A 516 32.59 -26.81 -38.99
C LYS A 516 32.59 -25.60 -38.06
N GLU A 517 33.32 -24.53 -38.40
CA GLU A 517 33.35 -23.30 -37.59
C GLU A 517 32.11 -22.41 -37.80
N LYS A 518 31.53 -22.42 -39.01
CA LYS A 518 30.23 -21.76 -39.28
C LYS A 518 29.10 -22.39 -38.49
N ALA A 519 28.98 -23.72 -38.50
CA ALA A 519 28.02 -24.45 -37.68
C ALA A 519 28.19 -24.14 -36.18
N ARG A 520 29.44 -24.06 -35.69
CA ARG A 520 29.73 -23.65 -34.30
C ARG A 520 29.34 -22.20 -33.99
N THR A 521 29.44 -21.29 -34.95
CA THR A 521 29.13 -19.87 -34.76
C THR A 521 27.63 -19.62 -34.69
N ILE A 522 26.87 -20.21 -35.63
CA ILE A 522 25.41 -20.24 -35.60
C ILE A 522 24.94 -20.82 -34.28
N ALA A 523 25.61 -21.90 -33.85
CA ALA A 523 25.27 -22.51 -32.60
C ALA A 523 25.41 -21.48 -31.44
N ARG A 524 26.60 -20.89 -31.27
CA ARG A 524 26.85 -19.92 -30.18
C ARG A 524 25.81 -18.78 -30.12
N GLN A 525 25.31 -18.31 -31.26
CA GLN A 525 24.30 -17.25 -31.33
C GLN A 525 22.95 -17.69 -30.75
N VAL A 526 22.49 -18.90 -31.06
CA VAL A 526 21.26 -19.47 -30.50
C VAL A 526 21.35 -19.62 -28.98
N GLN A 527 22.50 -20.12 -28.49
CA GLN A 527 22.72 -20.27 -27.05
C GLN A 527 22.61 -18.94 -26.30
N GLN A 528 23.14 -17.87 -26.90
CA GLN A 528 23.06 -16.53 -26.33
C GLN A 528 21.62 -16.00 -26.34
N GLU A 529 20.84 -16.28 -27.38
CA GLU A 529 19.46 -15.81 -27.46
C GLU A 529 18.53 -16.55 -26.50
N VAL A 530 18.66 -17.87 -26.35
CA VAL A 530 17.95 -18.66 -25.33
C VAL A 530 18.19 -18.08 -23.93
N LEU A 531 19.45 -17.74 -23.62
CA LEU A 531 19.82 -17.15 -22.33
C LEU A 531 19.29 -15.72 -22.13
N LYS A 532 19.15 -14.93 -23.19
CA LYS A 532 18.53 -13.58 -23.11
C LYS A 532 17.02 -13.65 -22.89
N GLN A 533 16.36 -14.71 -23.37
CA GLN A 533 14.90 -14.85 -23.34
C GLN A 533 14.39 -15.63 -22.11
N VAL A 534 15.25 -15.91 -21.12
CA VAL A 534 14.92 -16.61 -19.85
C VAL A 534 13.72 -15.98 -19.12
N HIS A 535 13.43 -14.69 -19.35
CA HIS A 535 12.32 -13.98 -18.72
C HIS A 535 11.02 -13.88 -19.57
N ARG A 536 10.95 -14.48 -20.77
CA ARG A 536 9.79 -14.34 -21.69
C ARG A 536 9.42 -15.67 -22.39
N LYS A 537 9.03 -16.67 -21.59
CA LYS A 537 8.66 -18.03 -22.01
C LYS A 537 7.67 -18.09 -23.19
N ASP A 538 6.49 -17.50 -23.06
CA ASP A 538 5.38 -17.67 -24.03
C ASP A 538 5.70 -17.16 -25.44
N ARG A 539 6.60 -16.18 -25.53
CA ARG A 539 7.04 -15.60 -26.79
C ARG A 539 8.12 -16.46 -27.45
N PHE A 540 9.01 -17.04 -26.66
CA PHE A 540 10.10 -17.87 -27.15
C PHE A 540 9.59 -19.19 -27.74
N ASP A 541 8.67 -19.87 -27.04
CA ASP A 541 8.13 -21.16 -27.50
C ASP A 541 7.39 -21.06 -28.84
N LYS A 542 6.74 -19.92 -29.12
CA LYS A 542 6.08 -19.66 -30.42
C LYS A 542 7.07 -19.35 -31.55
N LEU A 543 8.19 -18.69 -31.24
CA LEU A 543 9.17 -18.24 -32.23
C LEU A 543 10.25 -19.29 -32.50
N TRP A 544 10.44 -20.25 -31.60
CA TRP A 544 11.49 -21.25 -31.66
C TRP A 544 11.52 -22.05 -32.98
N PRO A 545 10.40 -22.61 -33.50
CA PRO A 545 10.43 -23.36 -34.75
C PRO A 545 10.87 -22.51 -35.94
N THR A 546 10.41 -21.25 -36.00
CA THR A 546 10.77 -20.30 -37.06
C THR A 546 12.23 -19.88 -36.99
N LEU A 547 12.75 -19.66 -35.78
CA LEU A 547 14.15 -19.31 -35.56
C LEU A 547 15.09 -20.45 -35.95
N VAL A 548 14.78 -21.67 -35.53
CA VAL A 548 15.55 -22.87 -35.90
C VAL A 548 15.55 -23.06 -37.41
N ASN A 549 14.39 -22.99 -38.07
CA ASN A 549 14.31 -23.12 -39.53
C ASN A 549 15.12 -22.05 -40.26
N LYS A 550 15.03 -20.79 -39.83
CA LYS A 550 15.79 -19.69 -40.44
C LYS A 550 17.31 -19.91 -40.32
N LEU A 551 17.79 -20.38 -39.18
CA LEU A 551 19.21 -20.62 -38.96
C LEU A 551 19.72 -21.87 -39.68
N VAL A 552 18.86 -22.89 -39.84
CA VAL A 552 19.13 -24.05 -40.68
C VAL A 552 19.18 -23.63 -42.15
N GLU A 553 18.24 -22.81 -42.63
CA GLU A 553 18.26 -22.25 -43.98
C GLU A 553 19.51 -21.40 -44.25
N GLU A 554 19.91 -20.53 -43.31
CA GLU A 554 21.16 -19.76 -43.40
C GLU A 554 22.41 -20.65 -43.45
N ALA A 555 22.38 -21.80 -42.76
CA ALA A 555 23.46 -22.79 -42.81
C ALA A 555 23.50 -23.56 -44.15
N VAL A 556 22.33 -23.91 -44.70
CA VAL A 556 22.20 -24.65 -45.98
C VAL A 556 22.50 -23.76 -47.19
N LEU A 557 22.18 -22.46 -47.13
CA LEU A 557 22.43 -21.51 -48.23
C LEU A 557 23.89 -21.03 -48.31
N SER A 558 24.73 -21.35 -47.32
CA SER A 558 26.14 -20.92 -47.24
C SER A 558 27.18 -22.04 -47.31
N SER A 559 26.72 -23.30 -47.45
CA SER A 559 27.46 -24.47 -47.93
C SER A 559 27.26 -24.63 -49.43
#